data_AF-A0A3A8IWV6-F1
#
_entry.id   AF-A0A3A8IWV6-F1
#
_cell.length_a   1.000
_cell.length_b   1.000
_cell.length_c   1.000
_cell.angle_alpha   90.00
_cell.angle_beta   90.00
_cell.angle_gamma   90.00
#
_symmetry.space_group_name_H-M   'P 1'
#
loop_
_entity.id
_entity.type
_entity.pdbx_description
1 polymer ?
#
loop_
_entity_poly.entity_id
_entity_poly.type
_entity_poly.pdbx_seq_one_letter_code
_entity_poly.pdbx_strand_id
1 'polypeptide(L)'
;MTVRATPTRATANAPASTAATAPRTAAPARAAAASTALTAPPAGLGKGDSGAKVKQLQQGLVKLGYMTQAQMNTGTGSFGPATEAAVKKFQADNKISATGYYGTQTAAALTKALKTTTPPPTEPGKFTKPAVISAPSPNSDSRNGADIDTIVLHHTGTNNGSGDLSWMRNKDSKVSAHYMLDRDGKIYQLVGDTKRAWHAGKGELHGVPTDVNARSIGIEIVNDGSGKTAFTEAQYKSLTKLVGYLKQEYDVPAKNIVGHKDVAVPKGRKDDPAANFDWSRLRKGIGG
;
A
#
# COMPACT_ATOMS: atom_id res chain seq x y z
N MET A 1 60.69 -30.13 -56.55
CA MET A 1 59.24 -30.21 -56.29
C MET A 1 58.80 -28.93 -55.57
N THR A 2 58.03 -28.11 -56.28
CA THR A 2 56.92 -27.20 -55.87
C THR A 2 56.59 -27.02 -54.37
N VAL A 3 56.09 -25.90 -53.80
CA VAL A 3 55.72 -24.50 -54.21
C VAL A 3 55.17 -23.75 -52.96
N ARG A 4 55.48 -22.43 -52.80
CA ARG A 4 54.74 -21.24 -52.22
C ARG A 4 54.01 -21.34 -50.84
N ALA A 5 53.73 -20.28 -50.05
CA ALA A 5 53.45 -18.86 -50.31
C ALA A 5 53.64 -17.92 -49.08
N THR A 6 53.65 -16.62 -49.38
CA THR A 6 53.88 -15.33 -48.67
C THR A 6 52.64 -14.74 -47.89
N PRO A 7 52.51 -13.43 -47.52
CA PRO A 7 53.28 -12.53 -46.60
C PRO A 7 52.42 -11.55 -45.70
N THR A 8 53.13 -10.72 -44.90
CA THR A 8 52.91 -9.27 -44.56
C THR A 8 52.26 -8.77 -43.25
N ARG A 9 52.89 -7.67 -42.82
CA ARG A 9 52.88 -6.81 -41.62
C ARG A 9 51.89 -5.64 -41.71
N ALA A 10 51.42 -5.14 -40.57
CA ALA A 10 50.84 -3.80 -40.42
C ALA A 10 51.36 -3.09 -39.15
N THR A 11 51.67 -1.80 -39.27
CA THR A 11 52.13 -0.89 -38.19
C THR A 11 51.14 0.27 -38.06
N ALA A 12 50.78 0.65 -36.82
CA ALA A 12 49.98 1.82 -36.49
C ALA A 12 50.84 2.92 -35.84
N ASN A 13 50.51 4.18 -36.12
CA ASN A 13 51.21 5.39 -35.71
C ASN A 13 50.33 6.24 -34.75
N ALA A 14 50.96 6.93 -33.80
CA ALA A 14 50.39 7.73 -32.68
C ALA A 14 50.15 9.22 -33.07
N PRO A 15 50.10 10.27 -32.18
CA PRO A 15 49.76 10.41 -30.75
C PRO A 15 48.92 11.69 -30.34
N ALA A 16 48.50 11.72 -29.06
CA ALA A 16 48.45 12.78 -28.02
C ALA A 16 47.96 14.26 -28.23
N SER A 17 47.21 14.78 -27.23
CA SER A 17 47.51 16.02 -26.47
C SER A 17 46.51 16.27 -25.32
N THR A 18 46.99 16.57 -24.10
CA THR A 18 46.19 17.10 -22.96
C THR A 18 46.98 18.17 -22.19
N ALA A 19 46.33 19.30 -21.88
CA ALA A 19 46.86 20.34 -20.99
C ALA A 19 45.71 20.99 -20.19
N ALA A 20 46.01 21.36 -18.94
CA ALA A 20 45.12 21.93 -17.93
C ALA A 20 45.20 23.47 -17.86
N THR A 21 44.19 24.16 -17.28
CA THR A 21 44.29 25.32 -16.34
C THR A 21 42.87 25.70 -15.82
N ALA A 22 42.72 26.13 -14.56
CA ALA A 22 41.49 26.70 -13.92
C ALA A 22 41.71 28.19 -13.56
N PRO A 23 40.67 29.05 -13.33
CA PRO A 23 40.13 29.25 -11.96
C PRO A 23 38.67 29.78 -11.79
N ARG A 24 38.17 29.63 -10.55
CA ARG A 24 37.06 30.27 -9.76
C ARG A 24 36.10 31.30 -10.40
N THR A 25 34.78 31.14 -10.15
CA THR A 25 33.88 32.15 -9.49
C THR A 25 32.45 31.61 -9.20
N ALA A 26 31.93 32.00 -8.03
CA ALA A 26 30.52 32.20 -7.64
C ALA A 26 29.50 31.04 -7.73
N ALA A 27 29.14 30.52 -6.55
CA ALA A 27 27.87 29.82 -6.33
C ALA A 27 26.71 30.84 -6.34
N PRO A 28 25.59 30.57 -7.03
CA PRO A 28 24.33 31.19 -6.68
C PRO A 28 23.58 30.31 -5.69
N ALA A 29 23.35 30.92 -4.53
CA ALA A 29 22.20 30.81 -3.65
C ALA A 29 21.24 29.62 -3.88
N ARG A 30 21.20 28.77 -2.84
CA ARG A 30 20.07 27.92 -2.47
C ARG A 30 18.79 28.76 -2.44
N ALA A 31 18.06 28.79 -3.56
CA ALA A 31 16.67 29.23 -3.56
C ALA A 31 15.84 28.11 -2.94
N ALA A 32 15.43 28.33 -1.69
CA ALA A 32 14.41 27.55 -1.03
C ALA A 32 13.10 27.67 -1.84
N ALA A 33 12.79 26.67 -2.65
CA ALA A 33 11.46 26.52 -3.22
C ALA A 33 10.53 26.04 -2.09
N ALA A 34 9.74 26.98 -1.56
CA ALA A 34 8.69 26.70 -0.60
C ALA A 34 7.79 25.57 -1.12
N SER A 35 7.64 24.52 -0.31
CA SER A 35 6.65 23.46 -0.53
C SER A 35 5.26 24.08 -0.50
N THR A 36 4.76 24.46 -1.67
CA THR A 36 3.41 25.01 -1.82
C THR A 36 2.47 23.82 -1.92
N ALA A 37 1.48 23.73 -1.03
CA ALA A 37 0.53 22.64 -1.01
C ALA A 37 -0.09 22.42 -2.41
N LEU A 38 -0.14 21.16 -2.87
CA LEU A 38 -0.63 20.80 -4.20
C LEU A 38 -2.10 21.23 -4.38
N THR A 39 -2.34 22.24 -5.22
CA THR A 39 -3.68 22.72 -5.61
C THR A 39 -4.08 22.18 -6.99
N ALA A 40 -5.38 22.13 -7.29
CA ALA A 40 -5.86 21.80 -8.63
C ALA A 40 -5.55 22.93 -9.63
N PRO A 41 -5.14 22.64 -10.88
CA PRO A 41 -4.95 23.66 -11.89
C PRO A 41 -6.29 24.22 -12.41
N PRO A 42 -6.27 25.37 -13.12
CA PRO A 42 -7.46 25.88 -13.82
C PRO A 42 -8.00 24.88 -14.85
N ALA A 43 -9.31 24.87 -15.05
CA ALA A 43 -9.97 24.07 -16.07
C ALA A 43 -9.50 24.44 -17.49
N GLY A 44 -9.72 23.53 -18.43
CA GLY A 44 -9.48 23.75 -19.86
C GLY A 44 -8.41 22.86 -20.48
N LEU A 45 -8.03 21.76 -19.84
CA LEU A 45 -6.94 20.89 -20.32
C LEU A 45 -7.48 19.65 -21.04
N GLY A 46 -6.84 19.26 -22.14
CA GLY A 46 -7.21 18.08 -22.93
C GLY A 46 -6.04 17.44 -23.65
N LYS A 47 -6.35 16.37 -24.41
CA LYS A 47 -5.36 15.59 -25.16
C LYS A 47 -4.52 16.50 -26.07
N GLY A 48 -3.19 16.40 -25.95
CA GLY A 48 -2.24 17.19 -26.74
C GLY A 48 -1.65 18.39 -25.99
N ASP A 49 -2.27 18.83 -24.90
CA ASP A 49 -1.73 19.92 -24.07
C ASP A 49 -0.45 19.49 -23.34
N SER A 50 0.41 20.44 -22.99
CA SER A 50 1.60 20.16 -22.18
C SER A 50 2.00 21.34 -21.30
N GLY A 51 2.84 21.09 -20.30
CA GLY A 51 3.44 22.12 -19.44
C GLY A 51 2.97 22.06 -17.99
N ALA A 52 3.29 23.11 -17.23
CA ALA A 52 3.17 23.11 -15.76
C ALA A 52 1.75 22.81 -15.25
N LYS A 53 0.71 23.28 -15.96
CA LYS A 53 -0.70 23.02 -15.60
C LYS A 53 -1.09 21.56 -15.77
N VAL A 54 -0.63 20.91 -16.85
CA VAL A 54 -0.85 19.48 -17.07
C VAL A 54 -0.10 18.66 -16.02
N LYS A 55 1.14 19.03 -15.69
CA LYS A 55 1.90 18.42 -14.61
C LYS A 55 1.18 18.52 -13.26
N GLN A 56 0.60 19.68 -12.95
CA GLN A 56 -0.17 19.90 -11.72
C GLN A 56 -1.45 19.06 -11.68
N LEU A 57 -2.16 18.92 -12.81
CA LEU A 57 -3.31 18.01 -12.96
C LEU A 57 -2.88 16.57 -12.68
N GLN A 58 -1.81 16.13 -13.34
CA GLN A 58 -1.25 14.80 -13.16
C GLN A 58 -0.85 14.54 -11.71
N GLN A 59 -0.26 15.51 -11.00
CA GLN A 59 0.09 15.40 -9.58
C GLN A 59 -1.14 15.22 -8.71
N GLY A 60 -2.21 15.97 -9.00
CA GLY A 60 -3.48 15.79 -8.33
C GLY A 60 -4.05 14.37 -8.55
N LEU A 61 -4.03 13.89 -9.79
CA LEU A 61 -4.52 12.56 -10.14
C LEU A 61 -3.65 11.44 -9.54
N VAL A 62 -2.34 11.63 -9.43
CA VAL A 62 -1.43 10.70 -8.72
C VAL A 62 -1.76 10.66 -7.23
N LYS A 63 -1.87 11.82 -6.57
CA LYS A 63 -2.24 11.92 -5.15
C LYS A 63 -3.61 11.27 -4.84
N LEU A 64 -4.51 11.28 -5.82
CA LEU A 64 -5.84 10.70 -5.69
C LEU A 64 -5.91 9.23 -6.17
N GLY A 65 -4.80 8.64 -6.63
CA GLY A 65 -4.74 7.23 -7.05
C GLY A 65 -5.32 6.93 -8.44
N TYR A 66 -5.56 7.95 -9.26
CA TYR A 66 -6.08 7.80 -10.64
C TYR A 66 -4.97 7.64 -11.68
N MET A 67 -3.72 7.89 -11.31
CA MET A 67 -2.55 7.75 -12.16
C MET A 67 -1.33 7.34 -11.31
N THR A 68 -0.37 6.60 -11.86
CA THR A 68 0.87 6.26 -11.16
C THR A 68 1.96 7.30 -11.39
N GLN A 69 2.95 7.38 -10.50
CA GLN A 69 4.10 8.26 -10.69
C GLN A 69 4.90 7.89 -11.96
N ALA A 70 4.94 6.61 -12.33
CA ALA A 70 5.55 6.15 -13.58
C ALA A 70 4.78 6.64 -14.82
N GLN A 71 3.45 6.67 -14.78
CA GLN A 71 2.60 7.21 -15.84
C GLN A 71 2.70 8.74 -15.97
N MET A 72 3.08 9.46 -14.90
CA MET A 72 3.42 10.88 -14.95
C MET A 72 4.79 11.15 -15.61
N ASN A 73 5.76 10.25 -15.46
CA ASN A 73 7.16 10.48 -15.79
C ASN A 73 7.44 10.42 -17.31
N THR A 74 6.71 11.18 -18.12
CA THR A 74 6.84 11.26 -19.58
C THR A 74 7.56 12.53 -20.09
N GLY A 75 8.21 13.30 -19.20
CA GLY A 75 8.93 14.53 -19.57
C GLY A 75 8.22 15.81 -19.08
N THR A 76 8.02 16.81 -19.95
CA THR A 76 7.47 18.15 -19.62
C THR A 76 6.01 18.17 -19.13
N GLY A 77 5.41 17.02 -18.84
CA GLY A 77 4.01 16.87 -18.42
C GLY A 77 3.07 17.05 -19.60
N SER A 78 2.96 16.02 -20.45
CA SER A 78 2.06 16.02 -21.61
C SER A 78 0.75 15.30 -21.30
N PHE A 79 -0.35 15.84 -21.81
CA PHE A 79 -1.69 15.28 -21.68
C PHE A 79 -1.86 14.22 -22.76
N GLY A 80 -1.23 13.06 -22.52
CA GLY A 80 -1.29 11.89 -23.40
C GLY A 80 -2.45 10.96 -23.08
N PRO A 81 -2.52 9.80 -23.77
CA PRO A 81 -3.57 8.80 -23.55
C PRO A 81 -3.71 8.32 -22.10
N ALA A 82 -2.59 8.22 -21.36
CA ALA A 82 -2.60 7.84 -19.95
C ALA A 82 -3.27 8.90 -19.06
N THR A 83 -3.00 10.18 -19.31
CA THR A 83 -3.63 11.29 -18.58
C THR A 83 -5.10 11.41 -18.93
N GLU A 84 -5.46 11.22 -20.19
CA GLU A 84 -6.86 11.19 -20.64
C GLU A 84 -7.64 10.04 -19.96
N ALA A 85 -7.07 8.84 -19.90
CA ALA A 85 -7.68 7.71 -19.21
C ALA A 85 -7.86 7.96 -17.70
N ALA A 86 -6.86 8.55 -17.05
CA ALA A 86 -6.93 8.93 -15.64
C ALA A 86 -8.03 9.98 -15.39
N VAL A 87 -8.17 10.97 -16.27
CA VAL A 87 -9.25 11.98 -16.20
C VAL A 87 -10.62 11.35 -16.41
N LYS A 88 -10.78 10.45 -17.40
CA LYS A 88 -12.04 9.72 -17.61
C LYS A 88 -12.45 8.90 -16.40
N LYS A 89 -11.49 8.21 -15.78
CA LYS A 89 -11.71 7.42 -14.58
C LYS A 89 -12.11 8.31 -13.39
N PHE A 90 -11.39 9.42 -13.19
CA PHE A 90 -11.72 10.40 -12.16
C PHE A 90 -13.12 10.96 -12.33
N GLN A 91 -13.51 11.29 -13.56
CA GLN A 91 -14.85 11.77 -13.88
C GLN A 91 -15.92 10.73 -13.56
N ALA A 92 -15.75 9.48 -14.02
CA ALA A 92 -16.70 8.40 -13.76
C ALA A 92 -16.91 8.16 -12.26
N ASP A 93 -15.82 8.09 -11.48
CA ASP A 93 -15.88 7.81 -10.04
C ASP A 93 -16.48 8.99 -9.25
N ASN A 94 -16.47 10.20 -9.81
CA ASN A 94 -17.11 11.40 -9.25
C ASN A 94 -18.47 11.72 -9.88
N LYS A 95 -19.05 10.79 -10.65
CA LYS A 95 -20.36 10.93 -11.32
C LYS A 95 -20.43 12.14 -12.28
N ILE A 96 -19.30 12.45 -12.92
CA ILE A 96 -19.17 13.43 -14.00
C ILE A 96 -19.09 12.66 -15.32
N SER A 97 -19.61 13.22 -16.41
CA SER A 97 -19.44 12.62 -17.75
C SER A 97 -17.97 12.39 -18.07
N ALA A 98 -17.61 11.14 -18.36
CA ALA A 98 -16.24 10.68 -18.59
C ALA A 98 -15.70 11.05 -19.99
N THR A 99 -15.69 12.35 -20.29
CA THR A 99 -15.26 12.89 -21.60
C THR A 99 -13.75 12.81 -21.79
N GLY A 100 -12.96 12.74 -20.72
CA GLY A 100 -11.51 12.82 -20.75
C GLY A 100 -10.96 14.25 -20.87
N TYR A 101 -11.85 15.23 -20.97
CA TYR A 101 -11.52 16.64 -20.96
C TYR A 101 -11.60 17.21 -19.55
N TYR A 102 -10.55 17.90 -19.09
CA TYR A 102 -10.50 18.52 -17.77
C TYR A 102 -11.25 19.87 -17.78
N GLY A 103 -12.58 19.79 -17.75
CA GLY A 103 -13.48 20.96 -17.70
C GLY A 103 -13.74 21.48 -16.28
N THR A 104 -14.60 22.49 -16.17
CA THR A 104 -14.92 23.19 -14.92
C THR A 104 -15.44 22.26 -13.82
N GLN A 105 -16.33 21.32 -14.16
CA GLN A 105 -16.85 20.33 -13.20
C GLN A 105 -15.75 19.40 -12.69
N THR A 106 -14.86 18.97 -13.58
CA THR A 106 -13.72 18.11 -13.23
C THR A 106 -12.71 18.85 -12.36
N ALA A 107 -12.47 20.14 -12.63
CA ALA A 107 -11.59 20.97 -11.80
C ALA A 107 -12.14 21.23 -10.40
N ALA A 108 -13.44 21.49 -10.28
CA ALA A 108 -14.10 21.64 -8.99
C ALA A 108 -14.06 20.34 -8.16
N ALA A 109 -14.35 19.19 -8.80
CA ALA A 109 -14.25 17.89 -8.16
C ALA A 109 -12.81 17.56 -7.74
N LEU A 110 -11.81 17.86 -8.57
CA LEU A 110 -10.41 17.64 -8.23
C LEU A 110 -9.99 18.51 -7.05
N THR A 111 -10.42 19.77 -7.02
CA THR A 111 -10.18 20.68 -5.89
C THR A 111 -10.79 20.15 -4.59
N LYS A 112 -12.04 19.66 -4.65
CA LYS A 112 -12.71 19.05 -3.50
C LYS A 112 -11.95 17.81 -3.04
N ALA A 113 -11.63 16.90 -3.96
CA ALA A 113 -10.91 15.66 -3.68
C ALA A 113 -9.52 15.92 -3.08
N LEU A 114 -8.76 16.91 -3.57
CA LEU A 114 -7.45 17.28 -3.04
C LEU A 114 -7.51 17.97 -1.67
N LYS A 115 -8.63 18.62 -1.34
CA LYS A 115 -8.90 19.18 0.01
C LYS A 115 -9.41 18.12 0.98
N THR A 116 -10.13 17.11 0.51
CA THR A 116 -10.63 15.98 1.33
C THR A 116 -9.66 14.81 1.41
N THR A 117 -8.54 14.83 0.67
CA THR A 117 -7.47 13.84 0.79
C THR A 117 -6.34 14.32 1.69
N THR A 118 -6.39 13.87 2.93
CA THR A 118 -5.18 13.33 3.56
C THR A 118 -4.63 12.26 2.60
N PRO A 119 -3.39 12.36 2.11
CA PRO A 119 -2.95 11.54 0.96
C PRO A 119 -2.89 10.02 1.28
N PRO A 120 -3.48 9.17 0.42
CA PRO A 120 -2.90 7.91 -0.14
C PRO A 120 -2.12 8.23 -1.47
N PRO A 121 -1.59 7.32 -2.35
CA PRO A 121 -1.23 5.86 -2.33
C PRO A 121 0.15 5.44 -2.99
N THR A 122 0.60 4.16 -2.79
CA THR A 122 1.46 3.20 -3.62
C THR A 122 2.96 3.49 -3.94
N GLU A 123 3.95 2.56 -4.01
CA GLU A 123 4.14 1.08 -3.92
C GLU A 123 5.66 0.73 -3.72
N PRO A 124 6.10 -0.49 -3.28
CA PRO A 124 6.34 -1.61 -4.23
C PRO A 124 5.90 -3.03 -3.80
N GLY A 125 5.20 -3.74 -4.72
CA GLY A 125 5.03 -5.21 -4.75
C GLY A 125 3.67 -5.70 -5.30
N LYS A 126 3.60 -6.94 -5.82
CA LYS A 126 2.44 -7.59 -6.51
C LYS A 126 1.03 -7.44 -5.89
N PHE A 127 0.86 -6.95 -4.66
CA PHE A 127 -0.43 -6.91 -3.95
C PHE A 127 -0.93 -5.47 -3.75
N THR A 128 -2.07 -5.15 -4.35
CA THR A 128 -2.80 -3.91 -4.09
C THR A 128 -3.72 -4.04 -2.87
N LYS A 129 -3.92 -2.95 -2.11
CA LYS A 129 -4.90 -2.92 -1.01
C LYS A 129 -6.27 -3.40 -1.50
N PRO A 130 -6.85 -4.46 -0.90
CA PRO A 130 -8.17 -4.93 -1.30
C PRO A 130 -9.25 -3.91 -0.92
N ALA A 131 -10.39 -3.97 -1.60
CA ALA A 131 -11.56 -3.19 -1.21
C ALA A 131 -12.02 -3.61 0.19
N VAL A 132 -12.34 -2.61 1.03
CA VAL A 132 -12.81 -2.81 2.40
C VAL A 132 -14.13 -2.09 2.63
N ILE A 133 -14.95 -2.67 3.50
CA ILE A 133 -16.16 -2.06 4.01
C ILE A 133 -15.82 -1.34 5.31
N SER A 134 -16.08 -0.04 5.39
CA SER A 134 -15.85 0.72 6.63
C SER A 134 -16.87 0.31 7.70
N ALA A 135 -16.38 -0.13 8.86
CA ALA A 135 -17.21 -0.54 9.99
C ALA A 135 -16.53 -0.13 11.31
N PRO A 136 -16.39 1.18 11.56
CA PRO A 136 -15.47 1.70 12.58
C PRO A 136 -15.82 1.20 13.98
N SER A 137 -14.78 0.87 14.75
CA SER A 137 -14.83 0.59 16.19
C SER A 137 -14.27 1.77 16.98
N PRO A 138 -14.89 2.13 18.12
CA PRO A 138 -14.34 3.14 19.03
C PRO A 138 -13.17 2.61 19.88
N ASN A 139 -12.97 1.29 19.94
CA ASN A 139 -11.99 0.64 20.81
C ASN A 139 -10.60 0.70 20.17
N SER A 140 -9.97 1.87 20.22
CA SER A 140 -8.61 2.07 19.72
C SER A 140 -7.95 3.24 20.44
N ASP A 141 -6.63 3.24 20.42
CA ASP A 141 -5.82 4.34 20.94
C ASP A 141 -4.60 4.59 20.04
N SER A 142 -3.71 5.46 20.50
CA SER A 142 -2.44 5.75 19.83
C SER A 142 -1.51 4.53 19.88
N ARG A 143 -0.75 4.30 18.81
CA ARG A 143 0.40 3.37 18.81
C ARG A 143 1.59 3.89 19.62
N ASN A 144 1.54 5.14 20.08
CA ASN A 144 2.61 5.82 20.80
C ASN A 144 3.95 5.81 20.04
N GLY A 145 3.88 5.98 18.71
CA GLY A 145 5.05 6.02 17.83
C GLY A 145 5.64 4.65 17.46
N ALA A 146 5.02 3.55 17.88
CA ALA A 146 5.46 2.22 17.47
C ALA A 146 5.24 1.98 15.96
N ASP A 147 6.27 1.43 15.31
CA ASP A 147 6.19 0.96 13.93
C ASP A 147 5.31 -0.28 13.81
N ILE A 148 4.71 -0.47 12.65
CA ILE A 148 3.96 -1.68 12.31
C ILE A 148 4.94 -2.67 11.70
N ASP A 149 5.22 -3.76 12.41
CA ASP A 149 6.19 -4.77 11.94
C ASP A 149 5.70 -6.21 12.13
N THR A 150 4.42 -6.36 12.48
CA THR A 150 3.80 -7.64 12.85
C THR A 150 2.36 -7.71 12.34
N ILE A 151 1.95 -8.87 11.85
CA ILE A 151 0.54 -9.17 11.54
C ILE A 151 0.12 -10.33 12.43
N VAL A 152 -0.95 -10.14 13.20
CA VAL A 152 -1.50 -11.19 14.07
C VAL A 152 -2.83 -11.66 13.49
N LEU A 153 -2.90 -12.93 13.14
CA LEU A 153 -4.11 -13.58 12.67
C LEU A 153 -4.87 -14.19 13.85
N HIS A 154 -6.19 -14.01 13.82
CA HIS A 154 -7.13 -14.50 14.81
C HIS A 154 -8.23 -15.30 14.13
N HIS A 155 -8.98 -16.05 14.92
CA HIS A 155 -10.34 -16.44 14.55
C HIS A 155 -11.32 -15.93 15.61
N THR A 156 -12.55 -15.64 15.21
CA THR A 156 -13.50 -14.93 16.10
C THR A 156 -14.06 -15.80 17.23
N GLY A 157 -13.94 -17.13 17.11
CA GLY A 157 -14.47 -18.11 18.06
C GLY A 157 -15.98 -18.34 17.88
N THR A 158 -16.56 -17.72 16.86
CA THR A 158 -17.95 -17.90 16.45
C THR A 158 -18.01 -18.04 14.93
N ASN A 159 -19.11 -18.55 14.40
CA ASN A 159 -19.37 -18.54 12.96
C ASN A 159 -20.43 -17.48 12.59
N ASN A 160 -20.50 -16.38 13.36
CA ASN A 160 -21.49 -15.32 13.21
C ASN A 160 -20.82 -13.97 12.95
N GLY A 161 -20.42 -13.74 11.69
CA GLY A 161 -19.71 -12.52 11.31
C GLY A 161 -20.46 -11.22 11.64
N SER A 162 -21.79 -11.22 11.56
CA SER A 162 -22.59 -10.04 11.93
C SER A 162 -22.52 -9.73 13.44
N GLY A 163 -22.55 -10.78 14.27
CA GLY A 163 -22.40 -10.67 15.71
C GLY A 163 -20.99 -10.26 16.12
N ASP A 164 -19.98 -10.89 15.52
CA ASP A 164 -18.56 -10.59 15.76
C ASP A 164 -18.23 -9.13 15.41
N LEU A 165 -18.71 -8.66 14.26
CA LEU A 165 -18.55 -7.27 13.81
C LEU A 165 -19.24 -6.28 14.77
N SER A 166 -20.45 -6.62 15.24
CA SER A 166 -21.18 -5.81 16.22
C SER A 166 -20.42 -5.74 17.55
N TRP A 167 -19.92 -6.88 18.04
CA TRP A 167 -19.21 -6.97 19.31
C TRP A 167 -17.90 -6.17 19.32
N MET A 168 -17.09 -6.30 18.27
CA MET A 168 -15.83 -5.54 18.14
C MET A 168 -16.05 -4.03 17.98
N ARG A 169 -17.26 -3.59 17.65
CA ARG A 169 -17.64 -2.17 17.56
C ARG A 169 -18.35 -1.66 18.82
N ASN A 170 -18.69 -2.54 19.75
CA ASN A 170 -19.25 -2.15 21.03
C ASN A 170 -18.17 -1.53 21.92
N LYS A 171 -18.37 -0.28 22.35
CA LYS A 171 -17.44 0.44 23.25
C LYS A 171 -17.18 -0.29 24.58
N ASP A 172 -18.10 -1.15 25.01
CA ASP A 172 -18.03 -1.85 26.30
C ASP A 172 -17.30 -3.19 26.19
N SER A 173 -17.08 -3.71 24.98
CA SER A 173 -16.31 -4.95 24.79
C SER A 173 -14.82 -4.80 25.10
N LYS A 174 -14.31 -3.56 24.99
CA LYS A 174 -12.88 -3.22 25.17
C LYS A 174 -11.95 -4.10 24.32
N VAL A 175 -12.44 -4.57 23.18
CA VAL A 175 -11.68 -5.32 22.18
C VAL A 175 -12.00 -4.83 20.78
N SER A 176 -11.06 -4.98 19.86
CA SER A 176 -11.21 -4.67 18.44
C SER A 176 -10.08 -5.29 17.64
N ALA A 177 -10.24 -5.34 16.32
CA ALA A 177 -9.18 -5.64 15.36
C ALA A 177 -9.09 -4.52 14.32
N HIS A 178 -8.06 -4.53 13.48
CA HIS A 178 -7.99 -3.59 12.35
C HIS A 178 -8.92 -4.05 11.24
N TYR A 179 -8.91 -5.34 10.95
CA TYR A 179 -9.72 -5.96 9.90
C TYR A 179 -10.47 -7.18 10.40
N MET A 180 -11.63 -7.44 9.80
CA MET A 180 -12.37 -8.69 9.93
C MET A 180 -12.72 -9.25 8.56
N LEU A 181 -12.49 -10.55 8.34
CA LEU A 181 -12.93 -11.28 7.15
C LEU A 181 -14.14 -12.14 7.47
N ASP A 182 -15.26 -11.85 6.83
CA ASP A 182 -16.46 -12.69 6.93
C ASP A 182 -16.32 -13.95 6.07
N ARG A 183 -17.26 -14.90 6.23
CA ARG A 183 -17.24 -16.22 5.58
C ARG A 183 -17.24 -16.14 4.05
N ASP A 184 -17.86 -15.10 3.49
CA ASP A 184 -17.91 -14.82 2.05
C ASP A 184 -16.67 -14.07 1.52
N GLY A 185 -15.68 -13.81 2.39
CA GLY A 185 -14.44 -13.11 2.05
C GLY A 185 -14.58 -11.58 2.02
N LYS A 186 -15.71 -10.99 2.41
CA LYS A 186 -15.79 -9.53 2.63
C LYS A 186 -14.81 -9.12 3.71
N ILE A 187 -14.13 -8.01 3.48
CA ILE A 187 -13.17 -7.42 4.42
C ILE A 187 -13.80 -6.18 5.01
N TYR A 188 -13.97 -6.15 6.33
CA TYR A 188 -14.37 -4.98 7.09
C TYR A 188 -13.14 -4.34 7.71
N GLN A 189 -13.03 -3.01 7.67
CA GLN A 189 -12.01 -2.26 8.41
C GLN A 189 -12.66 -1.57 9.60
N LEU A 190 -12.25 -1.96 10.82
CA LEU A 190 -12.81 -1.46 12.07
C LEU A 190 -11.90 -0.38 12.69
N VAL A 191 -10.58 -0.59 12.64
CA VAL A 191 -9.58 0.36 13.12
C VAL A 191 -8.60 0.64 11.99
N GLY A 192 -8.32 1.92 11.74
CA GLY A 192 -7.35 2.33 10.73
C GLY A 192 -5.92 1.89 11.11
N ASP A 193 -5.10 1.58 10.12
CA ASP A 193 -3.78 0.98 10.32
C ASP A 193 -2.88 1.81 11.25
N THR A 194 -3.00 3.14 11.24
CA THR A 194 -2.18 4.05 12.07
C THR A 194 -2.57 4.10 13.56
N LYS A 195 -3.68 3.47 13.94
CA LYS A 195 -4.14 3.36 15.34
C LYS A 195 -3.85 1.99 15.89
N ARG A 196 -3.75 1.90 17.21
CA ARG A 196 -3.61 0.65 17.95
C ARG A 196 -4.99 0.07 18.23
N ALA A 197 -5.34 -1.05 17.58
CA ALA A 197 -6.51 -1.85 17.94
C ALA A 197 -6.21 -2.72 19.18
N TRP A 198 -7.25 -3.21 19.85
CA TRP A 198 -7.15 -3.96 21.09
C TRP A 198 -7.47 -5.45 20.86
N HIS A 199 -6.54 -6.20 20.26
CA HIS A 199 -6.76 -7.60 19.85
C HIS A 199 -5.87 -8.62 20.57
N ALA A 200 -4.59 -8.30 20.80
CA ALA A 200 -3.59 -9.25 21.29
C ALA A 200 -3.62 -9.43 22.82
N GLY A 201 -3.95 -8.38 23.57
CA GLY A 201 -3.77 -8.35 25.02
C GLY A 201 -2.28 -8.47 25.41
N LYS A 202 -1.99 -9.05 26.58
CA LYS A 202 -0.61 -9.28 27.03
C LYS A 202 0.10 -10.27 26.10
N GLY A 203 1.26 -9.89 25.57
CA GLY A 203 1.99 -10.73 24.62
C GLY A 203 3.50 -10.50 24.58
N GLU A 204 4.14 -11.28 23.72
CA GLU A 204 5.56 -11.22 23.37
C GLU A 204 5.70 -11.48 21.87
N LEU A 205 6.85 -11.12 21.29
CA LEU A 205 7.21 -11.53 19.95
C LEU A 205 8.55 -12.24 19.99
N HIS A 206 8.60 -13.49 19.52
CA HIS A 206 9.82 -14.32 19.50
C HIS A 206 10.52 -14.41 20.88
N GLY A 207 9.74 -14.52 21.95
CA GLY A 207 10.25 -14.60 23.34
C GLY A 207 10.57 -13.25 23.99
N VAL A 208 10.37 -12.13 23.30
CA VAL A 208 10.61 -10.78 23.83
C VAL A 208 9.29 -10.12 24.23
N PRO A 209 9.04 -9.87 25.53
CA PRO A 209 7.86 -9.14 25.99
C PRO A 209 7.73 -7.78 25.29
N THR A 210 6.55 -7.49 24.74
CA THR A 210 6.30 -6.28 23.95
C THR A 210 4.82 -5.92 23.98
N ASP A 211 4.47 -4.66 23.70
CA ASP A 211 3.09 -4.33 23.35
C ASP A 211 2.80 -4.78 21.92
N VAL A 212 2.24 -5.99 21.79
CA VAL A 212 1.89 -6.58 20.50
C VAL A 212 0.81 -5.75 19.80
N ASN A 213 -0.16 -5.18 20.53
CA ASN A 213 -1.19 -4.34 19.92
C ASN A 213 -0.56 -3.12 19.24
N ALA A 214 0.41 -2.47 19.89
CA ALA A 214 1.01 -1.24 19.39
C ALA A 214 1.79 -1.43 18.09
N ARG A 215 2.45 -2.58 17.92
CA ARG A 215 3.33 -2.87 16.77
C ARG A 215 2.70 -3.73 15.66
N SER A 216 1.43 -4.10 15.80
CA SER A 216 0.81 -5.06 14.89
C SER A 216 -0.51 -4.62 14.28
N ILE A 217 -0.84 -5.30 13.18
CA ILE A 217 -2.16 -5.32 12.57
C ILE A 217 -2.85 -6.65 12.94
N GLY A 218 -3.84 -6.59 13.83
CA GLY A 218 -4.77 -7.69 14.09
C GLY A 218 -5.81 -7.87 12.97
N ILE A 219 -5.96 -9.10 12.49
CA ILE A 219 -6.94 -9.52 11.49
C ILE A 219 -7.78 -10.67 12.06
N GLU A 220 -9.08 -10.46 12.19
CA GLU A 220 -10.06 -11.45 12.61
C GLU A 220 -10.63 -12.21 11.41
N ILE A 221 -10.75 -13.53 11.52
CA ILE A 221 -11.32 -14.37 10.47
C ILE A 221 -12.50 -15.13 11.05
N VAL A 222 -13.70 -14.88 10.53
CA VAL A 222 -14.93 -15.49 11.05
C VAL A 222 -14.85 -17.02 10.93
N ASN A 223 -14.77 -17.68 12.08
CA ASN A 223 -14.68 -19.13 12.21
C ASN A 223 -14.91 -19.52 13.67
N ASP A 224 -15.64 -20.62 13.91
CA ASP A 224 -15.98 -21.08 15.25
C ASP A 224 -14.81 -21.62 16.07
N GLY A 225 -13.63 -21.80 15.48
CA GLY A 225 -12.44 -22.22 16.21
C GLY A 225 -12.37 -23.72 16.51
N SER A 226 -13.39 -24.48 16.15
CA SER A 226 -13.54 -25.90 16.54
C SER A 226 -12.46 -26.83 15.97
N GLY A 227 -11.69 -26.36 14.98
CA GLY A 227 -10.82 -27.20 14.16
C GLY A 227 -11.57 -28.06 13.14
N LYS A 228 -12.90 -28.08 13.17
CA LYS A 228 -13.76 -28.85 12.24
C LYS A 228 -14.28 -27.96 11.11
N THR A 229 -14.73 -26.76 11.43
CA THR A 229 -15.21 -25.80 10.43
C THR A 229 -14.05 -25.25 9.61
N ALA A 230 -14.05 -25.54 8.31
CA ALA A 230 -13.03 -25.06 7.40
C ALA A 230 -13.09 -23.53 7.27
N PHE A 231 -11.93 -22.90 7.16
CA PHE A 231 -11.80 -21.54 6.61
C PHE A 231 -12.13 -21.60 5.12
N THR A 232 -12.95 -20.67 4.62
CA THR A 232 -13.47 -20.75 3.24
C THR A 232 -12.42 -20.35 2.20
N GLU A 233 -12.61 -20.81 0.96
CA GLU A 233 -11.84 -20.36 -0.19
C GLU A 233 -11.86 -18.83 -0.35
N ALA A 234 -13.03 -18.22 -0.12
CA ALA A 234 -13.21 -16.78 -0.21
C ALA A 234 -12.40 -16.05 0.88
N GLN A 235 -12.38 -16.58 2.10
CA GLN A 235 -11.54 -16.07 3.18
C GLN A 235 -10.06 -16.15 2.83
N TYR A 236 -9.54 -17.30 2.39
CA TYR A 236 -8.12 -17.41 2.00
C TYR A 236 -7.75 -16.47 0.87
N LYS A 237 -8.62 -16.31 -0.14
CA LYS A 237 -8.38 -15.40 -1.27
C LYS A 237 -8.27 -13.95 -0.80
N SER A 238 -9.21 -13.50 0.02
CA SER A 238 -9.19 -12.13 0.56
C SER A 238 -8.06 -11.91 1.56
N LEU A 239 -7.79 -12.90 2.42
CA LEU A 239 -6.71 -12.87 3.40
C LEU A 239 -5.35 -12.78 2.72
N THR A 240 -5.12 -13.59 1.68
CA THR A 240 -3.86 -13.56 0.92
C THR A 240 -3.62 -12.18 0.32
N LYS A 241 -4.66 -11.56 -0.26
CA LYS A 241 -4.55 -10.19 -0.80
C LYS A 241 -4.24 -9.17 0.30
N LEU A 242 -4.97 -9.23 1.42
CA LEU A 242 -4.81 -8.28 2.53
C LEU A 242 -3.44 -8.42 3.19
N VAL A 243 -3.05 -9.64 3.58
CA VAL A 243 -1.75 -9.91 4.22
C VAL A 243 -0.61 -9.62 3.26
N GLY A 244 -0.74 -9.98 1.97
CA GLY A 244 0.26 -9.67 0.95
C GLY A 244 0.47 -8.16 0.80
N TYR A 245 -0.62 -7.38 0.77
CA TYR A 245 -0.56 -5.92 0.74
C TYR A 245 0.07 -5.35 2.02
N LEU A 246 -0.42 -5.73 3.21
CA LEU A 246 0.10 -5.21 4.49
C LEU A 246 1.58 -5.56 4.71
N LYS A 247 1.99 -6.75 4.27
CA LYS A 247 3.40 -7.18 4.28
C LYS A 247 4.28 -6.26 3.44
N GLN A 248 3.80 -5.83 2.28
CA GLN A 248 4.53 -4.93 1.38
C GLN A 248 4.50 -3.48 1.87
N GLU A 249 3.34 -3.02 2.34
CA GLU A 249 3.14 -1.65 2.82
C GLU A 249 4.00 -1.31 4.04
N TYR A 250 4.14 -2.26 4.96
CA TYR A 250 4.84 -2.05 6.24
C TYR A 250 6.13 -2.85 6.37
N ASP A 251 6.65 -3.41 5.26
CA ASP A 251 7.86 -4.24 5.24
C ASP A 251 7.88 -5.35 6.30
N VAL A 252 6.71 -5.94 6.60
CA VAL A 252 6.56 -6.93 7.68
C VAL A 252 7.40 -8.17 7.34
N PRO A 253 8.36 -8.56 8.20
CA PRO A 253 9.11 -9.79 8.00
C PRO A 253 8.16 -10.98 7.96
N ALA A 254 8.38 -11.95 7.05
CA ALA A 254 7.49 -13.12 6.95
C ALA A 254 7.33 -13.84 8.30
N LYS A 255 8.42 -13.98 9.08
CA LYS A 255 8.41 -14.56 10.43
C LYS A 255 7.54 -13.82 11.45
N ASN A 256 7.14 -12.57 11.18
CA ASN A 256 6.28 -11.75 12.04
C ASN A 256 4.80 -11.77 11.58
N ILE A 257 4.44 -12.63 10.63
CA ILE A 257 3.05 -12.98 10.35
C ILE A 257 2.75 -14.21 11.20
N VAL A 258 1.98 -14.04 12.27
CA VAL A 258 1.86 -15.01 13.36
C VAL A 258 0.41 -15.19 13.78
N GLY A 259 0.10 -16.28 14.47
CA GLY A 259 -1.18 -16.46 15.14
C GLY A 259 -1.22 -15.79 16.51
N HIS A 260 -2.41 -15.53 17.05
CA HIS A 260 -2.55 -15.00 18.39
C HIS A 260 -1.91 -15.90 19.45
N LYS A 261 -2.04 -17.23 19.29
CA LYS A 261 -1.40 -18.24 20.16
C LYS A 261 0.12 -18.11 20.24
N ASP A 262 0.77 -17.64 19.18
CA ASP A 262 2.22 -17.55 19.11
C ASP A 262 2.74 -16.38 19.96
N VAL A 263 1.94 -15.30 20.04
CA VAL A 263 2.29 -14.05 20.73
C VAL A 263 1.68 -13.94 22.12
N ALA A 264 0.60 -14.67 22.42
CA ALA A 264 -0.10 -14.56 23.70
C ALA A 264 0.74 -15.07 24.87
N VAL A 265 0.74 -14.32 25.98
CA VAL A 265 1.29 -14.78 27.26
C VAL A 265 0.22 -14.76 28.36
N PRO A 266 0.26 -15.69 29.33
CA PRO A 266 1.12 -16.88 29.36
C PRO A 266 0.83 -17.81 28.17
N LYS A 267 1.81 -18.63 27.79
CA LYS A 267 1.63 -19.60 26.68
C LYS A 267 0.47 -20.53 27.00
N GLY A 268 -0.36 -20.83 25.99
CA GLY A 268 -1.60 -21.58 26.15
C GLY A 268 -2.83 -20.73 26.51
N ARG A 269 -2.70 -19.41 26.75
CA ARG A 269 -3.86 -18.50 26.96
C ARG A 269 -4.78 -18.42 25.74
N LYS A 270 -4.20 -18.56 24.55
CA LYS A 270 -4.87 -18.45 23.25
C LYS A 270 -4.44 -19.61 22.38
N ASP A 271 -5.38 -20.11 21.58
CA ASP A 271 -5.22 -21.22 20.66
C ASP A 271 -5.50 -20.81 19.20
N ASP A 272 -5.87 -19.56 18.98
CA ASP A 272 -6.22 -19.01 17.68
C ASP A 272 -5.00 -18.55 16.85
N PRO A 273 -5.06 -18.67 15.50
CA PRO A 273 -6.12 -19.31 14.72
C PRO A 273 -6.11 -20.84 14.92
N ALA A 274 -7.29 -21.44 14.74
CA ALA A 274 -7.52 -22.87 14.97
C ALA A 274 -6.55 -23.76 14.20
N ALA A 275 -6.34 -24.99 14.68
CA ALA A 275 -5.34 -25.91 14.14
C ALA A 275 -5.52 -26.26 12.65
N ASN A 276 -6.75 -26.16 12.13
CA ASN A 276 -7.07 -26.39 10.72
C ASN A 276 -6.86 -25.16 9.82
N PHE A 277 -6.29 -24.06 10.34
CA PHE A 277 -5.83 -22.95 9.52
C PHE A 277 -4.57 -23.35 8.73
N ASP A 278 -4.66 -23.28 7.40
CA ASP A 278 -3.63 -23.68 6.46
C ASP A 278 -2.62 -22.54 6.24
N TRP A 279 -1.60 -22.52 7.11
CA TRP A 279 -0.48 -21.60 7.01
C TRP A 279 0.28 -21.76 5.70
N SER A 280 0.48 -22.99 5.21
CA SER A 280 1.23 -23.25 3.98
C SER A 280 0.58 -22.57 2.78
N ARG A 281 -0.74 -22.69 2.67
CA ARG A 281 -1.53 -22.01 1.65
C ARG A 281 -1.38 -20.49 1.70
N LEU A 282 -1.50 -19.88 2.88
CA LEU A 282 -1.30 -18.44 3.02
C LEU A 282 0.11 -18.04 2.60
N ARG A 283 1.14 -18.73 3.10
CA ARG A 283 2.56 -18.45 2.83
C ARG A 283 2.88 -18.50 1.35
N LYS A 284 2.49 -19.59 0.69
CA LYS A 284 2.62 -19.75 -0.77
C LYS A 284 1.88 -18.63 -1.51
N GLY A 285 0.69 -18.28 -1.04
CA GLY A 285 -0.14 -17.22 -1.60
C GLY A 285 0.53 -15.84 -1.57
N ILE A 286 1.32 -15.53 -0.53
CA ILE A 286 2.03 -14.25 -0.37
C ILE A 286 3.49 -14.29 -0.83
N GLY A 287 3.89 -15.37 -1.54
CA GLY A 287 5.23 -15.53 -2.11
C GLY A 287 6.33 -15.87 -1.09
N GLY A 288 5.97 -16.53 0.01
CA GLY A 288 6.91 -17.11 0.97
C GLY A 288 6.98 -18.63 0.89
#